data_AF-A0A6N7MKK3-F1
#
_entry.id   AF-A0A6N7MKK3-F1
#
_cell.length_a   1.000
_cell.length_b   1.000
_cell.length_c   1.000
_cell.angle_alpha   90.00
_cell.angle_beta   90.00
_cell.angle_gamma   90.00
#
_symmetry.space_group_name_H-M   'P 1'
#
loop_
_entity.id
_entity.type
_entity.pdbx_description
1 polymer ?
#
loop_
_entity_poly.entity_id
_entity_poly.type
_entity_poly.pdbx_seq_one_letter_code
_entity_poly.pdbx_strand_id
1 'polypeptide(L)'
;MLKSHFKKFTFPLFIYCILILPLNAANDNYTLGSRSAGLANATVMVPHLWSVHHNQAGLAFLDKISLGFHHENKFIVPQFSLQAFAAVFPTKPGTMGFSYSYFGYSQYHETKIGLSFG
;
A
#
# COMPACT_ATOMS: atom_id res chain seq x y z
N MET A 1 10.89 -1.38 48.63
CA MET A 1 10.61 -2.42 47.62
C MET A 1 9.63 -1.97 46.52
N LEU A 2 8.59 -1.17 46.81
CA LEU A 2 7.59 -0.74 45.81
C LEU A 2 8.10 0.17 44.67
N LYS A 3 9.09 1.05 44.89
CA LYS A 3 9.60 1.99 43.86
C LYS A 3 10.25 1.28 42.65
N SER A 4 10.75 0.05 42.83
CA SER A 4 11.37 -0.74 41.76
C SER A 4 10.34 -1.29 40.77
N HIS A 5 9.16 -1.72 41.25
CA HIS A 5 8.11 -2.25 40.39
C HIS A 5 7.45 -1.16 39.53
N PHE A 6 7.30 0.06 40.04
CA PHE A 6 6.78 1.19 39.27
C PHE A 6 7.66 1.52 38.05
N LYS A 7 8.99 1.51 38.20
CA LYS A 7 9.93 1.76 37.08
C LYS A 7 9.87 0.69 35.97
N LYS A 8 9.44 -0.54 36.30
CA LYS A 8 9.29 -1.63 35.32
C LYS A 8 8.10 -1.43 34.39
N PHE A 9 7.05 -0.73 34.84
CA PHE A 9 5.86 -0.46 34.04
C PHE A 9 5.90 0.90 33.33
N THR A 10 6.67 1.87 33.83
CA THR A 10 6.78 3.19 33.19
C THR A 10 7.41 3.13 31.80
N PHE A 11 8.38 2.24 31.58
CA PHE A 11 9.06 2.11 30.29
C PHE A 11 8.17 1.50 29.18
N PRO A 12 7.49 0.35 29.38
CA PRO A 12 6.56 -0.19 28.38
C PRO A 12 5.35 0.72 28.17
N LEU A 13 4.85 1.39 29.22
CA LEU A 13 3.77 2.37 29.10
C LEU A 13 4.19 3.57 28.22
N PHE A 14 5.42 4.05 28.37
CA PHE A 14 5.97 5.13 27.54
C PHE A 14 6.11 4.71 26.07
N ILE A 15 6.59 3.50 25.80
CA ILE A 15 6.64 2.95 24.43
C ILE A 15 5.22 2.84 23.84
N TYR A 16 4.26 2.32 24.61
CA TYR A 16 2.87 2.23 24.17
C TYR A 16 2.29 3.62 23.84
N CYS A 17 2.54 4.63 24.67
CA CYS A 17 2.13 6.01 24.43
C CYS A 17 2.74 6.62 23.16
N ILE A 18 3.98 6.27 22.81
CA ILE A 18 4.61 6.72 21.55
C ILE A 18 3.96 6.01 20.35
N LEU A 19 3.63 4.73 20.47
CA LEU A 19 3.05 3.92 19.40
C LEU A 19 1.60 4.32 19.03
N ILE A 20 0.87 4.98 19.93
CA ILE A 20 -0.51 5.43 19.69
C ILE A 20 -0.63 6.87 19.19
N LEU A 21 0.48 7.59 18.99
CA LEU A 21 0.42 8.93 18.40
C LEU A 21 -0.01 8.82 16.91
N PRO A 22 -1.02 9.58 16.47
CA PRO A 22 -1.48 9.52 15.09
C PRO A 22 -0.43 10.11 14.15
N LEU A 23 0.15 9.26 13.30
CA LEU A 23 0.96 9.68 12.17
C LEU A 23 0.04 9.91 10.96
N ASN A 24 -0.19 11.17 10.60
CA ASN A 24 -0.99 11.51 9.43
C ASN A 24 -0.08 11.57 8.20
N ALA A 25 -0.22 10.59 7.32
CA ALA A 25 0.33 10.62 5.97
C ALA A 25 -0.83 10.42 4.99
N ALA A 26 -1.00 11.37 4.07
CA ALA A 26 -1.98 11.27 3.00
C ALA A 26 -1.25 10.96 1.70
N ASN A 27 -1.76 9.99 0.95
CA ASN A 27 -1.39 9.70 -0.42
C ASN A 27 -2.67 9.32 -1.14
N ASP A 28 -2.74 9.62 -2.42
CA ASP A 28 -3.88 9.21 -3.22
C ASP A 28 -3.97 7.68 -3.35
N ASN A 29 -5.20 7.19 -3.57
CA ASN A 29 -5.43 5.78 -3.83
C ASN A 29 -5.62 5.55 -5.33
N TYR A 30 -4.50 5.52 -6.05
CA TYR A 30 -4.51 5.45 -7.50
C TYR A 30 -5.10 4.14 -8.02
N THR A 31 -5.93 4.23 -9.07
CA THR A 31 -6.44 3.08 -9.82
C THR A 31 -5.40 2.66 -10.84
N LEU A 32 -4.61 1.66 -10.48
CA LEU A 32 -3.45 1.23 -11.26
C LEU A 32 -3.80 0.11 -12.24
N GLY A 33 -3.07 0.07 -13.35
CA GLY A 33 -3.11 -1.00 -14.34
C GLY A 33 -4.00 -0.72 -15.55
N SER A 34 -3.55 -1.17 -16.71
CA SER A 34 -4.25 -1.01 -17.99
C SER A 34 -5.65 -1.63 -17.99
N ARG A 35 -5.85 -2.75 -17.28
CA ARG A 35 -7.16 -3.36 -17.10
C ARG A 35 -8.13 -2.44 -16.35
N SER A 36 -7.65 -1.73 -15.32
CA SER A 36 -8.48 -0.78 -14.58
C SER A 36 -8.86 0.40 -15.47
N ALA A 37 -7.89 0.98 -16.19
CA ALA A 37 -8.13 2.05 -17.15
C ALA A 37 -9.15 1.64 -18.24
N GLY A 38 -9.03 0.44 -18.81
CA GLY A 38 -9.96 -0.08 -19.82
C GLY A 38 -11.38 -0.35 -19.29
N LEU A 39 -11.55 -0.49 -17.98
CA LEU A 39 -12.83 -0.67 -17.30
C LEU A 39 -13.33 0.63 -16.66
N ALA A 40 -12.85 1.79 -17.11
CA ALA A 40 -13.19 3.09 -16.54
C ALA A 40 -12.98 3.16 -15.01
N ASN A 41 -11.92 2.50 -14.52
CA ASN A 41 -11.55 2.37 -13.12
C ASN A 41 -12.57 1.63 -12.23
N ALA A 42 -13.53 0.89 -12.81
CA ALA A 42 -14.52 0.11 -12.07
C ALA A 42 -13.98 -1.29 -11.65
N THR A 43 -12.89 -1.33 -10.88
CA THR A 43 -12.18 -2.59 -10.56
C THR A 43 -12.15 -2.99 -9.08
N VAL A 44 -12.87 -2.28 -8.20
CA VAL A 44 -12.84 -2.60 -6.76
C VAL A 44 -13.26 -4.05 -6.46
N MET A 45 -14.23 -4.59 -7.19
CA MET A 45 -14.72 -5.97 -7.04
C MET A 45 -14.06 -6.99 -7.99
N VAL A 46 -13.03 -6.59 -8.73
CA VAL A 46 -12.38 -7.45 -9.72
C VAL A 46 -11.02 -7.90 -9.15
N PRO A 47 -10.84 -9.17 -8.76
CA PRO A 47 -9.56 -9.65 -8.27
C PRO A 47 -8.48 -9.61 -9.37
N HIS A 48 -7.34 -9.00 -9.07
CA HIS A 48 -6.15 -8.97 -9.92
C HIS A 48 -4.92 -8.46 -9.16
N LEU A 49 -3.75 -8.45 -9.81
CA LEU A 49 -2.50 -7.94 -9.22
C LEU A 49 -2.66 -6.59 -8.49
N TRP A 50 -3.27 -5.59 -9.15
CA TRP A 50 -3.45 -4.24 -8.57
C TRP A 50 -4.44 -4.16 -7.39
N SER A 51 -5.14 -5.25 -7.03
CA SER A 51 -5.91 -5.36 -5.78
C SER A 51 -5.02 -5.09 -4.55
N VAL A 52 -3.71 -5.34 -4.65
CA VAL A 52 -2.69 -4.94 -3.67
C VAL A 52 -2.78 -3.46 -3.24
N HIS A 53 -3.23 -2.58 -4.15
CA HIS A 53 -3.27 -1.14 -3.93
C HIS A 53 -4.64 -0.65 -3.42
N HIS A 54 -5.73 -1.13 -4.01
CA HIS A 54 -7.07 -0.54 -3.81
C HIS A 54 -8.12 -1.47 -3.17
N ASN A 55 -7.92 -2.80 -3.15
CA ASN A 55 -8.80 -3.72 -2.42
C ASN A 55 -8.06 -5.02 -2.06
N GLN A 56 -7.49 -5.08 -0.86
CA GLN A 56 -6.66 -6.20 -0.42
C GLN A 56 -7.43 -7.53 -0.34
N ALA A 57 -8.74 -7.51 -0.13
CA ALA A 57 -9.58 -8.71 -0.14
C ALA A 57 -9.55 -9.44 -1.50
N GLY A 58 -9.23 -8.74 -2.59
CA GLY A 58 -9.03 -9.36 -3.90
C GLY A 58 -7.81 -10.29 -3.97
N LEU A 59 -6.84 -10.16 -3.06
CA LEU A 59 -5.65 -11.01 -3.04
C LEU A 59 -5.98 -12.46 -2.67
N ALA A 60 -7.06 -12.69 -1.91
CA ALA A 60 -7.54 -14.01 -1.53
C ALA A 60 -7.78 -14.95 -2.72
N PHE A 61 -8.07 -14.36 -3.88
CA PHE A 61 -8.37 -15.08 -5.11
C PHE A 61 -7.15 -15.28 -6.03
N LEU A 62 -5.98 -14.75 -5.65
CA LEU A 62 -4.74 -14.89 -6.42
C LEU A 62 -3.96 -16.10 -5.91
N ASP A 63 -3.79 -17.10 -6.77
CA ASP A 63 -3.12 -18.37 -6.47
C ASP A 63 -1.73 -18.50 -7.11
N LYS A 64 -1.30 -17.48 -7.86
CA LYS A 64 -0.01 -17.45 -8.57
C LYS A 64 0.82 -16.23 -8.19
N ILE A 65 2.13 -16.46 -8.07
CA ILE A 65 3.10 -15.36 -7.95
C ILE A 65 2.95 -14.47 -9.18
N SER A 66 2.73 -13.18 -8.96
CA SER A 66 2.55 -12.20 -10.03
C SER A 66 3.32 -10.93 -9.72
N LEU A 67 3.85 -10.31 -10.75
CA LEU A 67 4.63 -9.08 -10.71
C LEU A 67 4.10 -8.13 -11.79
N GLY A 68 4.17 -6.83 -11.57
CA GLY A 68 3.74 -5.88 -12.58
C GLY A 68 4.22 -4.46 -12.33
N PHE A 69 4.33 -3.73 -13.42
CA PHE A 69 4.72 -2.33 -13.47
C PHE A 69 3.60 -1.55 -14.14
N HIS A 70 3.41 -0.31 -13.71
CA HIS A 70 2.48 0.63 -14.32
C HIS A 70 3.17 1.98 -14.45
N HIS A 71 2.96 2.61 -15.59
CA HIS A 71 3.39 3.98 -15.82
C HIS A 71 2.31 4.68 -16.64
N GLU A 72 1.95 5.89 -16.23
CA GLU A 72 1.09 6.78 -16.98
C GLU A 72 1.57 8.23 -16.84
N ASN A 73 1.38 9.03 -17.88
CA ASN A 73 1.53 10.49 -17.83
C ASN A 73 0.14 11.09 -18.01
N LYS A 74 -0.49 11.54 -16.93
CA LYS A 74 -1.84 12.12 -17.02
C LYS A 74 -1.77 13.38 -17.88
N PHE A 75 -2.66 13.47 -18.87
CA PHE A 75 -2.76 14.59 -19.80
C PHE A 75 -1.49 14.88 -20.62
N ILE A 76 -0.55 13.93 -20.70
CA ILE A 76 0.75 14.12 -21.38
C ILE A 76 1.58 15.25 -20.73
N VAL A 77 1.34 15.52 -19.44
CA VAL A 77 2.11 16.48 -18.66
C VAL A 77 3.11 15.72 -17.79
N PRO A 78 4.44 15.89 -17.99
CA PRO A 78 5.45 15.11 -17.27
C PRO A 78 5.37 15.23 -15.74
N GLN A 79 4.90 16.37 -15.24
CA GLN A 79 4.73 16.63 -13.81
C GLN A 79 3.60 15.81 -13.18
N PHE A 80 2.69 15.25 -13.98
CA PHE A 80 1.62 14.35 -13.55
C PHE A 80 1.92 12.88 -13.93
N SER A 81 3.20 12.52 -13.92
CA SER A 81 3.65 11.13 -14.07
C SER A 81 3.25 10.32 -12.84
N LEU A 82 2.64 9.15 -13.06
CA LEU A 82 2.43 8.13 -12.06
C LEU A 82 3.19 6.87 -12.47
N GLN A 83 3.92 6.30 -11.52
CA GLN A 83 4.66 5.06 -11.66
C GLN A 83 4.28 4.14 -10.51
N ALA A 84 4.13 2.85 -10.78
CA ALA A 84 3.86 1.89 -9.73
C ALA A 84 4.46 0.52 -10.04
N PHE A 85 4.73 -0.20 -8.96
CA PHE A 85 5.17 -1.59 -8.98
C PHE A 85 4.34 -2.38 -7.98
N ALA A 86 4.02 -3.62 -8.34
CA ALA A 86 3.28 -4.55 -7.52
C ALA A 86 3.90 -5.94 -7.60
N ALA A 87 3.95 -6.62 -6.46
CA ALA A 87 4.31 -8.02 -6.34
C ALA A 87 3.30 -8.73 -5.45
N VAL A 88 2.90 -9.94 -5.81
CA VAL A 88 2.07 -10.79 -4.96
C VAL A 88 2.68 -12.18 -4.85
N PHE A 89 2.64 -12.73 -3.65
CA PHE A 89 3.20 -14.02 -3.31
C PHE A 89 2.14 -14.83 -2.55
N PRO A 90 1.51 -15.81 -3.21
CA PRO A 90 0.58 -16.72 -2.56
C PRO A 90 1.28 -17.57 -1.50
N THR A 91 0.62 -17.69 -0.35
CA THR A 91 1.04 -18.53 0.78
C THR A 91 -0.08 -19.51 1.14
N LYS A 92 0.15 -20.44 2.08
CA LYS A 92 -0.89 -21.38 2.50
C LYS A 92 -2.17 -20.72 3.04
N PRO A 93 -2.10 -19.72 3.95
CA PRO A 93 -3.30 -19.10 4.51
C PRO A 93 -3.94 -18.01 3.63
N GLY A 94 -3.31 -17.60 2.53
CA GLY A 94 -3.74 -16.47 1.70
C GLY A 94 -2.58 -15.89 0.91
N THR A 95 -2.75 -14.71 0.32
CA THR A 95 -1.77 -14.09 -0.57
C THR A 95 -1.22 -12.80 -0.01
N MET A 96 0.11 -12.77 0.13
CA MET A 96 0.84 -11.56 0.50
C MET A 96 1.01 -10.67 -0.72
N GLY A 97 0.99 -9.36 -0.51
CA GLY A 97 1.20 -8.38 -1.55
C GLY A 97 2.11 -7.24 -1.09
N PHE A 98 2.88 -6.74 -2.04
CA PHE A 98 3.72 -5.56 -1.92
C PHE A 98 3.36 -4.58 -3.02
N SER A 99 3.24 -3.30 -2.68
CA SER A 99 2.96 -2.23 -3.62
C SER A 99 3.87 -1.04 -3.38
N TYR A 100 4.23 -0.39 -4.47
CA TYR A 100 4.96 0.85 -4.52
C TYR A 100 4.27 1.75 -5.56
N SER A 101 4.02 3.01 -5.22
CA SER A 101 3.62 4.03 -6.19
C SER A 101 4.36 5.33 -5.95
N TYR A 102 4.69 6.00 -7.05
CA TYR A 102 5.33 7.30 -7.11
C TYR A 102 4.55 8.20 -8.07
N PHE A 103 4.05 9.32 -7.57
CA PHE A 103 3.39 10.34 -8.37
C PHE A 103 4.19 11.64 -8.31
N GLY A 104 4.34 12.32 -9.45
CA GLY A 104 4.91 13.66 -9.52
C GLY A 104 6.30 13.73 -10.15
N TYR A 105 7.08 14.71 -9.69
CA TYR A 105 8.36 15.13 -10.24
C TYR A 105 9.31 15.69 -9.15
N SER A 106 10.41 16.31 -9.55
CA SER A 106 11.47 16.75 -8.62
C SER A 106 11.05 17.77 -7.57
N GLN A 107 10.10 18.67 -7.86
CA GLN A 107 9.65 19.70 -6.90
C GLN A 107 8.48 19.25 -6.04
N TYR A 108 7.73 18.24 -6.50
CA TYR A 108 6.61 17.67 -5.77
C TYR A 108 6.46 16.20 -6.14
N HIS A 109 6.55 15.33 -5.14
CA HIS A 109 6.26 13.92 -5.34
C HIS A 109 5.59 13.27 -4.13
N GLU A 110 4.75 12.29 -4.42
CA GLU A 110 4.06 11.44 -3.47
C GLU A 110 4.55 10.01 -3.64
N THR A 111 4.98 9.39 -2.54
CA THR A 111 5.41 8.00 -2.53
C THR A 111 4.58 7.22 -1.53
N LYS A 112 3.99 6.12 -1.98
CA LYS A 112 3.25 5.18 -1.14
C LYS A 112 3.86 3.79 -1.29
N ILE A 113 4.25 3.22 -0.15
CA ILE A 113 4.72 1.84 -0.06
C ILE A 113 3.72 1.09 0.81
N GLY A 114 3.26 -0.07 0.36
CA GLY A 114 2.23 -0.83 1.03
C GLY A 114 2.57 -2.32 1.09
N LEU A 115 2.26 -2.92 2.23
CA LEU A 115 2.14 -4.36 2.40
C LEU A 115 0.66 -4.70 2.58
N SER A 116 0.25 -5.84 2.03
CA SER A 116 -1.14 -6.28 2.04
C SER A 116 -1.22 -7.80 2.18
N PHE A 117 -2.35 -8.28 2.68
CA PHE A 117 -2.67 -9.70 2.75
C PHE A 117 -4.17 -9.86 2.46
N GLY A 118 -4.53 -10.94 1.78
CA GLY A 118 -5.92 -11.31 1.53
C GLY A 118 -6.04 -12.78 1.24
#